data_AF-A0A439MQW8-F1
#
_entry.id   AF-A0A439MQW8-F1
#
_cell.length_a   1.000
_cell.length_b   1.000
_cell.length_c   1.000
_cell.angle_alpha   90.00
_cell.angle_beta   90.00
_cell.angle_gamma   90.00
#
_symmetry.space_group_name_H-M   'P 1'
#
loop_
_entity.id
_entity.type
_entity.pdbx_description
1 polymer ?
#
loop_
_entity_poly.entity_id
_entity_poly.type
_entity_poly.pdbx_seq_one_letter_code
_entity_poly.pdbx_strand_id
1 'polypeptide(L)'
;QLTNEEVGEETELSDERYEFLKAHEQFVLTVTEYGYGKRSSSYDFRLTGRGGKGIRATDVSKVAEIGRLVATFPVGNDDQIMLVSDGGTVIRVPVNGIRFASRATKGVTIFNTADGEKVVSVERISEPQSDEEAEESVEGDATLDTGTEDVGPDNNAE
;
A
#
# COMPACT_ATOMS: atom_id res chain seq x y z
N GLN A 1 42.49 16.01 7.74
CA GLN A 1 42.84 15.59 6.38
C GLN A 1 42.58 14.08 6.31
N LEU A 2 41.39 13.68 5.88
CA LEU A 2 40.99 12.29 5.67
C LEU A 2 39.97 12.30 4.51
N THR A 3 40.50 12.27 3.30
CA THR A 3 39.75 11.94 2.08
C THR A 3 40.52 10.82 1.42
N ASN A 4 40.05 9.59 1.62
CA ASN A 4 40.38 8.45 0.78
C ASN A 4 39.23 7.46 0.91
N GLU A 5 38.07 7.84 0.36
CA GLU A 5 37.14 6.86 -0.18
C GLU A 5 37.66 6.56 -1.58
N GLU A 6 38.25 5.38 -1.76
CA GLU A 6 38.53 4.84 -3.09
C GLU A 6 37.18 4.74 -3.82
N VAL A 7 37.05 5.55 -4.87
CA VAL A 7 35.97 5.42 -5.86
C VAL A 7 36.19 4.06 -6.52
N GLY A 8 35.39 3.07 -6.12
CA GLY A 8 35.42 1.74 -6.71
C GLY A 8 35.23 1.80 -8.22
N GLU A 9 36.00 0.99 -8.94
CA GLU A 9 35.95 0.84 -10.40
C GLU A 9 34.51 0.86 -10.94
N GLU A 10 34.24 1.68 -11.96
CA GLU A 10 33.05 1.57 -12.78
C GLU A 10 33.05 0.17 -13.41
N THR A 11 32.32 -0.75 -12.79
CA THR A 11 32.11 -2.09 -13.34
C THR A 11 31.06 -1.97 -14.44
N GLU A 12 31.50 -1.98 -15.69
CA GLU A 12 30.60 -2.10 -16.84
C GLU A 12 29.85 -3.45 -16.74
N LEU A 13 28.51 -3.38 -16.72
CA LEU A 13 27.68 -4.58 -16.81
C LEU A 13 27.77 -5.11 -18.24
N SER A 14 28.05 -6.40 -18.42
CA SER A 14 27.90 -7.00 -19.74
C SER A 14 26.45 -6.90 -20.21
N ASP A 15 26.24 -6.75 -21.53
CA ASP A 15 24.90 -6.65 -22.12
C ASP A 15 24.00 -7.83 -21.71
N GLU A 16 24.57 -9.05 -21.71
CA GLU A 16 23.87 -10.26 -21.26
C GLU A 16 23.41 -10.17 -19.80
N ARG A 17 24.25 -9.59 -18.92
CA ARG A 17 23.91 -9.44 -17.51
C ARG A 17 22.85 -8.36 -17.30
N TYR A 18 22.93 -7.27 -18.05
CA TYR A 18 21.93 -6.21 -18.02
C TYR A 18 20.55 -6.72 -18.42
N GLU A 19 20.45 -7.42 -19.56
CA GLU A 19 19.18 -7.98 -20.04
C GLU A 19 18.63 -9.04 -19.08
N PHE A 20 19.49 -9.87 -18.48
CA PHE A 20 19.08 -10.82 -17.45
C PHE A 20 18.44 -10.11 -16.24
N LEU A 21 19.11 -9.08 -15.70
CA LEU A 21 18.63 -8.33 -14.53
C LEU A 21 17.34 -7.58 -14.86
N LYS A 22 17.26 -6.94 -16.02
CA LYS A 22 16.06 -6.24 -16.47
C LYS A 22 14.85 -7.17 -16.59
N ALA A 23 15.05 -8.39 -17.12
CA ALA A 23 13.97 -9.38 -17.25
C ALA A 23 13.51 -9.96 -15.89
N HIS A 24 14.34 -9.89 -14.86
CA HIS A 24 14.06 -10.41 -13.52
C HIS A 24 13.91 -9.30 -12.47
N GLU A 25 13.76 -8.05 -12.91
CA GLU A 25 13.55 -6.94 -12.00
C GLU A 25 12.17 -7.05 -11.35
N GLN A 26 12.14 -6.90 -10.03
CA GLN A 26 10.90 -6.87 -9.28
C GLN A 26 10.73 -5.51 -8.64
N PHE A 27 9.49 -5.09 -8.45
CA PHE A 27 9.18 -3.81 -7.82
C PHE A 27 8.56 -4.01 -6.46
N VAL A 28 8.96 -3.16 -5.52
CA VAL A 28 8.36 -3.07 -4.20
C VAL A 28 7.54 -1.79 -4.15
N LEU A 29 6.25 -1.92 -3.84
CA LEU A 29 5.40 -0.78 -3.57
C LEU A 29 5.53 -0.40 -2.10
N THR A 30 5.54 0.89 -1.82
CA THR A 30 5.49 1.44 -0.47
C THR A 30 4.39 2.48 -0.40
N VAL A 31 3.55 2.41 0.64
CA VAL A 31 2.44 3.35 0.88
C VAL A 31 2.47 3.85 2.33
N THR A 32 2.15 5.13 2.53
CA THR A 32 2.13 5.81 3.83
C THR A 32 0.74 6.27 4.25
N GLU A 33 0.60 6.67 5.52
CA GLU A 33 -0.69 7.03 6.16
C GLU A 33 -1.45 8.15 5.40
N TYR A 34 -0.75 9.12 4.81
CA TYR A 34 -1.39 10.23 4.08
C TYR A 34 -1.47 9.99 2.57
N GLY A 35 -1.51 8.72 2.14
CA GLY A 35 -1.75 8.36 0.75
C GLY A 35 -0.58 8.63 -0.20
N TYR A 36 0.65 8.80 0.32
CA TYR A 36 1.84 8.85 -0.52
C TYR A 36 2.34 7.44 -0.80
N GLY A 37 2.89 7.24 -1.99
CA GLY A 37 3.60 6.02 -2.28
C GLY A 37 4.49 6.09 -3.51
N LYS A 38 5.21 5.00 -3.72
CA LYS A 38 6.18 4.84 -4.80
C LYS A 38 6.48 3.36 -5.06
N ARG A 39 6.86 3.06 -6.29
CA ARG A 39 7.48 1.80 -6.67
C ARG A 39 8.99 1.98 -6.68
N SER A 40 9.71 1.06 -6.05
CA SER A 40 11.18 1.03 -6.04
C SER A 40 11.66 -0.32 -6.55
N SER A 41 12.79 -0.33 -7.26
CA SER A 41 13.42 -1.58 -7.70
C SER A 41 13.79 -2.44 -6.49
N SER A 42 13.61 -3.75 -6.58
CA SER A 42 14.10 -4.69 -5.56
C SER A 42 15.62 -4.63 -5.43
N TYR A 43 16.34 -4.25 -6.48
CA TYR A 43 17.79 -4.08 -6.47
C TYR A 43 18.27 -2.90 -5.60
N ASP A 44 17.40 -1.92 -5.30
CA ASP A 44 17.71 -0.86 -4.33
C ASP A 44 17.81 -1.38 -2.88
N PHE A 45 17.28 -2.59 -2.63
CA PHE A 45 17.27 -3.23 -1.32
C PHE A 45 18.42 -4.22 -1.19
N ARG A 46 19.57 -3.73 -0.72
CA ARG A 46 20.73 -4.58 -0.45
C ARG A 46 20.38 -5.73 0.50
N LEU A 47 20.99 -6.89 0.26
CA LEU A 47 20.89 -8.02 1.17
C LEU A 47 21.53 -7.66 2.51
N THR A 48 20.78 -7.85 3.60
CA THR A 48 21.28 -7.68 4.97
C THR A 48 21.01 -8.94 5.78
N GLY A 49 21.98 -9.35 6.61
CA GLY A 49 21.80 -10.49 7.51
C GLY A 49 20.67 -10.26 8.53
N ARG A 50 20.13 -11.36 9.08
CA ARG A 50 19.10 -11.33 10.12
C ARG A 50 19.62 -10.66 11.41
N GLY A 51 18.75 -9.94 12.11
CA GLY A 51 19.08 -9.27 13.38
C GLY A 51 19.70 -7.87 13.25
N GLY A 52 19.90 -7.37 12.02
CA GLY A 52 20.31 -5.99 11.78
C GLY A 52 19.14 -4.99 11.84
N LYS A 53 19.46 -3.68 11.85
CA LYS A 53 18.47 -2.59 11.83
C LYS A 53 17.75 -2.38 10.48
N GLY A 54 18.11 -3.17 9.45
CA GLY A 54 17.59 -3.03 8.10
C GLY A 54 18.09 -1.79 7.36
N ILE A 55 17.36 -1.40 6.32
CA ILE A 55 17.61 -0.21 5.49
C ILE A 55 16.32 0.62 5.36
N ARG A 56 16.47 1.92 5.08
CA ARG A 56 15.32 2.83 4.97
C ARG A 56 14.52 2.58 3.68
N ALA A 57 13.20 2.38 3.80
CA ALA A 57 12.28 2.23 2.67
C ALA A 57 11.54 3.53 2.30
N THR A 58 11.74 4.61 3.06
CA THR A 58 11.19 5.93 2.78
C THR A 58 12.07 7.04 3.34
N ASP A 59 11.80 8.27 2.94
CA ASP A 59 12.47 9.45 3.48
C ASP A 59 11.98 9.75 4.89
N VAL A 60 12.84 9.47 5.87
CA VAL A 60 12.55 9.68 7.30
C VAL A 60 12.41 11.15 7.68
N SER A 61 12.98 12.07 6.90
CA SER A 61 12.86 13.52 7.15
C SER A 61 11.47 14.05 6.80
N LYS A 62 10.72 13.29 5.97
CA LYS A 62 9.41 13.66 5.44
C LYS A 62 8.25 12.99 6.15
N VAL A 63 8.50 12.23 7.22
CA VAL A 63 7.46 11.52 7.98
C VAL A 63 6.35 12.45 8.50
N ALA A 64 6.66 13.70 8.85
CA ALA A 64 5.64 14.67 9.24
C ALA A 64 4.70 15.09 8.09
N GLU A 65 5.18 15.03 6.83
CA GLU A 65 4.44 15.39 5.61
C GLU A 65 3.67 14.20 5.02
N ILE A 66 4.27 13.00 5.02
CA ILE A 66 3.72 11.81 4.35
C ILE A 66 3.09 10.79 5.31
N GLY A 67 3.35 10.92 6.60
CA GLY A 67 2.95 9.95 7.62
C GLY A 67 3.90 8.76 7.70
N ARG A 68 3.53 7.78 8.54
CA ARG A 68 4.29 6.53 8.70
C ARG A 68 4.02 5.58 7.54
N LEU A 69 4.93 4.61 7.37
CA LEU A 69 4.71 3.49 6.45
C LEU A 69 3.54 2.65 6.93
N VAL A 70 2.58 2.38 6.04
CA VAL A 70 1.43 1.51 6.32
C VAL A 70 1.63 0.16 5.69
N ALA A 71 2.06 0.13 4.42
CA ALA A 71 2.21 -1.11 3.67
C ALA A 71 3.47 -1.10 2.81
N THR A 72 4.06 -2.28 2.65
CA THR A 72 5.18 -2.52 1.73
C THR A 72 5.15 -3.98 1.27
N PHE A 73 5.02 -4.19 -0.04
CA PHE A 73 4.93 -5.52 -0.63
C PHE A 73 5.39 -5.53 -2.09
N PRO A 74 5.80 -6.69 -2.64
CA PRO A 74 6.14 -6.81 -4.05
C PRO A 74 4.91 -6.69 -4.94
N VAL A 75 5.06 -6.03 -6.08
CA VAL A 75 4.00 -5.80 -7.07
C VAL A 75 4.48 -6.08 -8.49
N GLY A 76 3.59 -6.63 -9.30
CA GLY A 76 3.69 -6.70 -10.76
C GLY A 76 3.23 -5.39 -11.42
N ASN A 77 3.47 -5.26 -12.73
CA ASN A 77 3.06 -4.09 -13.49
C ASN A 77 1.54 -4.01 -13.70
N ASP A 78 0.89 -5.17 -13.83
CA ASP A 78 -0.55 -5.29 -14.08
C ASP A 78 -1.37 -5.42 -12.79
N ASP A 79 -0.69 -5.44 -11.64
CA ASP A 79 -1.35 -5.48 -10.34
C ASP A 79 -2.13 -4.18 -10.07
N GLN A 80 -3.09 -4.30 -9.19
CA GLN A 80 -3.83 -3.18 -8.64
C GLN A 80 -3.74 -3.22 -7.12
N ILE A 81 -4.00 -2.09 -6.48
CA ILE A 81 -4.08 -2.03 -5.02
C ILE A 81 -5.42 -1.47 -4.58
N MET A 82 -5.91 -1.99 -3.47
CA MET A 82 -7.05 -1.46 -2.75
C MET A 82 -6.54 -0.73 -1.51
N LEU A 83 -6.84 0.56 -1.38
CA LEU A 83 -6.56 1.33 -0.18
C LEU A 83 -7.85 1.49 0.62
N VAL A 84 -7.75 1.36 1.93
CA VAL A 84 -8.84 1.59 2.88
C VAL A 84 -8.39 2.64 3.88
N SER A 85 -9.21 3.67 4.06
CA SER A 85 -9.03 4.69 5.08
C SER A 85 -9.81 4.38 6.36
N ASP A 86 -9.45 5.04 7.46
CA ASP A 86 -10.23 5.04 8.71
C ASP A 86 -11.60 5.72 8.57
N GLY A 87 -11.76 6.60 7.59
CA GLY A 87 -13.04 7.21 7.21
C GLY A 87 -13.99 6.29 6.44
N GLY A 88 -13.57 5.07 6.11
CA GLY A 88 -14.38 4.10 5.34
C GLY A 88 -14.32 4.31 3.82
N THR A 89 -13.42 5.17 3.34
CA THR A 89 -13.18 5.37 1.90
C THR A 89 -12.35 4.21 1.37
N VAL A 90 -12.83 3.59 0.28
CA VAL A 90 -12.16 2.46 -0.39
C VAL A 90 -11.85 2.84 -1.82
N ILE A 91 -10.58 2.73 -2.22
CA ILE A 91 -10.12 3.17 -3.55
C ILE A 91 -9.23 2.13 -4.18
N ARG A 92 -9.55 1.80 -5.43
CA ARG A 92 -8.76 0.90 -6.27
C ARG A 92 -7.86 1.72 -7.19
N VAL A 93 -6.57 1.43 -7.20
CA VAL A 93 -5.59 2.14 -8.04
C VAL A 93 -4.70 1.15 -8.79
N PRO A 94 -4.52 1.30 -10.12
CA PRO A 94 -3.58 0.49 -10.88
C PRO A 94 -2.14 0.84 -10.49
N VAL A 95 -1.33 -0.19 -10.23
CA VAL A 95 0.07 -0.04 -9.80
C VAL A 95 0.91 0.66 -10.87
N ASN A 96 0.61 0.42 -12.15
CA ASN A 96 1.31 1.05 -13.28
C ASN A 96 1.27 2.60 -13.23
N GLY A 97 0.20 3.20 -12.68
CA GLY A 97 0.08 4.65 -12.55
C GLY A 97 0.97 5.26 -11.45
N ILE A 98 1.51 4.44 -10.55
CA ILE A 98 2.28 4.90 -9.40
C ILE A 98 3.73 5.19 -9.81
N ARG A 99 4.29 6.31 -9.38
CA ARG A 99 5.65 6.73 -9.73
C ARG A 99 6.71 5.69 -9.35
N PHE A 100 7.65 5.45 -10.27
CA PHE A 100 8.91 4.79 -9.97
C PHE A 100 9.93 5.79 -9.38
N ALA A 101 10.50 5.47 -8.22
CA ALA A 101 11.52 6.27 -7.56
C ALA A 101 12.37 5.43 -6.60
N SER A 102 13.58 5.89 -6.26
CA SER A 102 14.44 5.19 -5.31
C SER A 102 13.80 5.06 -3.93
N ARG A 103 14.17 3.99 -3.20
CA ARG A 103 13.59 3.64 -1.89
C ARG A 103 13.68 4.77 -0.84
N ALA A 104 14.72 5.60 -0.87
CA ALA A 104 14.94 6.63 0.15
C ALA A 104 14.24 7.98 -0.15
N THR A 105 13.23 7.97 -1.03
CA THR A 105 12.46 9.18 -1.41
C THR A 105 11.07 9.20 -0.76
N LYS A 106 10.41 10.36 -0.80
CA LYS A 106 9.04 10.52 -0.28
C LYS A 106 7.94 9.89 -1.15
N GLY A 107 8.17 9.74 -2.45
CA GLY A 107 7.16 9.29 -3.41
C GLY A 107 6.23 10.40 -3.92
N VAL A 108 5.03 10.00 -4.37
CA VAL A 108 3.96 10.89 -4.87
C VAL A 108 2.65 10.55 -4.20
N THR A 109 1.70 11.49 -4.26
CA THR A 109 0.32 11.25 -3.82
C THR A 109 -0.35 10.23 -4.75
N ILE A 110 -0.74 9.09 -4.19
CA ILE A 110 -1.59 8.08 -4.85
C ILE A 110 -3.05 8.47 -4.65
N PHE A 111 -3.38 8.90 -3.42
CA PHE A 111 -4.71 9.32 -3.01
C PHE A 111 -4.58 10.50 -2.05
N ASN A 112 -5.51 11.46 -2.15
CA ASN A 112 -5.57 12.59 -1.23
C ASN A 112 -6.52 12.24 -0.09
N THR A 113 -5.98 11.94 1.09
CA THR A 113 -6.78 11.75 2.31
C THR A 113 -7.47 13.05 2.70
N ALA A 114 -8.73 12.99 3.12
CA ALA A 114 -9.40 14.17 3.66
C ALA A 114 -8.73 14.64 4.97
N ASP A 115 -9.04 15.85 5.41
CA ASP A 115 -8.49 16.40 6.65
C ASP A 115 -8.83 15.49 7.85
N GLY A 116 -7.79 14.91 8.45
CA GLY A 116 -7.91 14.00 9.60
C GLY A 116 -8.08 12.52 9.25
N GLU A 117 -8.24 12.18 7.97
CA GLU A 117 -8.36 10.80 7.48
C GLU A 117 -6.99 10.19 7.19
N LYS A 118 -6.84 8.88 7.39
CA LYS A 118 -5.60 8.15 7.16
C LYS A 118 -5.85 6.82 6.49
N VAL A 119 -4.91 6.42 5.63
CA VAL A 119 -4.85 5.06 5.10
C VAL A 119 -4.49 4.12 6.24
N VAL A 120 -5.34 3.12 6.48
CA VAL A 120 -5.15 2.12 7.54
C VAL A 120 -4.78 0.74 6.98
N SER A 121 -5.18 0.45 5.74
CA SER A 121 -4.89 -0.83 5.09
C SER A 121 -4.67 -0.64 3.60
N VAL A 122 -3.78 -1.48 3.04
CA VAL A 122 -3.54 -1.56 1.61
C VAL A 122 -3.39 -3.03 1.25
N GLU A 123 -4.19 -3.50 0.29
CA GLU A 123 -4.17 -4.87 -0.18
C GLU A 123 -3.83 -4.93 -1.68
N ARG A 124 -3.13 -6.00 -2.10
CA ARG A 124 -2.73 -6.19 -3.49
C ARG A 124 -3.71 -7.10 -4.20
N ILE A 125 -4.13 -6.69 -5.39
CA ILE A 125 -5.01 -7.46 -6.27
C ILE A 125 -4.18 -7.85 -7.50
N SER A 126 -3.97 -9.15 -7.70
CA SER A 126 -3.12 -9.68 -8.78
C SER A 126 -3.94 -10.08 -10.02
N GLU A 127 -5.28 -10.03 -9.94
CA GLU A 127 -6.19 -10.41 -11.02
C GLU A 127 -6.96 -9.17 -11.53
N PRO A 128 -6.97 -8.90 -12.84
CA PRO A 128 -7.95 -7.99 -13.40
C PRO A 128 -9.32 -8.64 -13.22
N GLN A 129 -10.24 -7.99 -12.50
CA GLN A 129 -11.64 -8.37 -12.64
C GLN A 129 -12.01 -8.05 -14.08
N SER A 130 -12.45 -9.06 -14.83
CA SER A 130 -13.26 -8.82 -16.02
C SER A 130 -14.47 -8.01 -15.57
N ASP A 131 -14.80 -6.94 -16.28
CA ASP A 131 -15.90 -6.01 -15.96
C ASP A 131 -17.31 -6.66 -15.99
N GLU A 132 -17.41 -8.00 -16.03
CA GLU A 132 -18.65 -8.78 -16.18
C GLU A 132 -19.33 -9.16 -14.84
N GLU A 133 -18.71 -8.92 -13.68
CA GLU A 133 -19.26 -9.38 -12.37
C GLU A 133 -19.95 -8.28 -11.55
N ALA A 134 -20.24 -7.12 -12.12
CA ALA A 134 -20.93 -6.02 -11.42
C ALA A 134 -22.47 -6.09 -11.45
N GLU A 135 -23.05 -7.17 -11.95
CA GLU A 135 -24.52 -7.36 -12.02
C GLU A 135 -24.98 -8.69 -11.42
N GLU A 136 -24.86 -8.90 -10.10
CA GLU A 136 -25.75 -9.83 -9.38
C GLU A 136 -26.33 -9.23 -8.09
N SER A 137 -27.59 -8.80 -8.24
CA SER A 137 -28.69 -8.75 -7.26
C SER A 137 -28.58 -7.88 -6.01
N VAL A 138 -29.15 -6.67 -6.12
CA VAL A 138 -29.90 -6.05 -5.03
C VAL A 138 -31.37 -6.41 -5.24
N GLU A 139 -31.92 -7.39 -4.51
CA GLU A 139 -33.37 -7.47 -4.26
C GLU A 139 -33.74 -8.48 -3.15
N GLY A 140 -34.57 -8.00 -2.21
CA GLY A 140 -35.30 -8.78 -1.21
C GLY A 140 -34.68 -8.74 0.19
N ASP A 141 -35.33 -8.34 1.26
CA ASP A 141 -36.71 -7.91 1.50
C ASP A 141 -36.68 -7.22 2.88
N ALA A 142 -37.36 -6.08 3.01
CA ALA A 142 -37.49 -5.38 4.28
C ALA A 142 -38.71 -5.92 5.01
N THR A 143 -38.55 -6.71 6.06
CA THR A 143 -39.62 -6.93 7.06
C THR A 143 -39.10 -7.16 8.48
N LEU A 144 -39.61 -6.29 9.38
CA LEU A 144 -39.93 -6.49 10.81
C LEU A 144 -38.76 -6.69 11.80
N ASP A 145 -38.76 -6.18 13.03
CA ASP A 145 -39.83 -5.67 13.90
C ASP A 145 -39.18 -4.86 15.03
N THR A 146 -39.69 -3.67 15.31
CA THR A 146 -39.30 -2.85 16.46
C THR A 146 -40.10 -3.29 17.69
N GLY A 147 -39.60 -4.29 18.40
CA GLY A 147 -40.10 -4.66 19.72
C GLY A 147 -39.72 -3.61 20.77
N THR A 148 -40.62 -2.66 21.00
CA THR A 148 -40.59 -1.75 22.15
C THR A 148 -41.24 -2.48 23.33
N GLU A 149 -40.46 -2.90 24.33
CA GLU A 149 -41.02 -3.41 25.59
C GLU A 149 -41.32 -2.21 26.51
N ASP A 150 -42.57 -1.75 26.46
CA ASP A 150 -43.17 -0.83 27.42
C ASP A 150 -43.63 -1.58 28.68
N VAL A 151 -43.52 -0.90 29.81
CA VAL A 151 -43.59 -1.42 31.17
C VAL A 151 -45.02 -1.35 31.75
N GLY A 152 -45.51 -2.48 32.25
CA GLY A 152 -46.45 -2.60 33.39
C GLY A 152 -47.91 -3.00 33.06
N PRO A 153 -48.76 -3.33 34.06
CA PRO A 153 -48.52 -3.45 35.51
C PRO A 153 -48.94 -4.82 36.14
N ASP A 154 -48.66 -4.94 37.44
CA ASP A 154 -49.13 -5.95 38.41
C ASP A 154 -50.56 -6.48 38.20
N ASN A 155 -50.80 -7.77 38.51
CA ASN A 155 -51.92 -8.26 39.34
C ASN A 155 -51.92 -9.79 39.58
N ASN A 156 -51.59 -10.18 40.82
CA ASN A 156 -52.30 -11.09 41.74
C ASN A 156 -52.67 -12.56 41.42
N ALA A 157 -52.45 -13.39 42.46
CA ALA A 157 -53.03 -14.72 42.79
C ALA A 157 -52.61 -15.90 41.89
N GLU A 158 -52.14 -17.05 42.39
CA GLU A 158 -52.46 -17.83 43.60
C GLU A 158 -51.24 -18.69 44.02
#